data_AF-A0AAW8KJS3-F1
#
_entry.id   AF-A0AAW8KJS3-F1
#
_cell.length_a   1.000
_cell.length_b   1.000
_cell.length_c   1.000
_cell.angle_alpha   90.00
_cell.angle_beta   90.00
_cell.angle_gamma   90.00
#
_symmetry.space_group_name_H-M   'P 1'
#
loop_
_entity.id
_entity.type
_entity.pdbx_description
1 polymer ?
#
loop_
_entity_poly.entity_id
_entity_poly.type
_entity_poly.pdbx_seq_one_letter_code
_entity_poly.pdbx_strand_id
1 'polypeptide(L)'
;HGHSDAMLVKAGSGALTGGAPDSAGVPADIAADTLTASYNDLASVEALLLHNPGQVAAVIVEPVAANMGVVPPQPGFLQGLRQLCDQHGS
;
A
#
# COMPACT_ATOMS: atom_id res chain seq x y z
N HIS A 1 6.85 2.48 -7.69
CA HIS A 1 5.97 2.50 -8.87
C HIS A 1 6.08 3.74 -9.79
N GLY A 2 7.19 4.50 -9.79
CA GLY A 2 7.36 5.69 -10.65
C GLY A 2 7.03 7.02 -9.95
N HIS A 3 7.21 8.15 -10.65
CA HIS A 3 7.12 9.52 -10.12
C HIS A 3 5.71 10.14 -10.24
N SER A 4 4.66 9.37 -9.97
CA SER A 4 3.32 9.93 -9.86
C SER A 4 3.11 10.44 -8.44
N ASP A 5 2.45 11.59 -8.27
CA ASP A 5 2.26 12.24 -6.96
C ASP A 5 1.63 11.31 -5.90
N ALA A 6 0.69 10.43 -6.31
CA ALA A 6 0.08 9.41 -5.45
C ALA A 6 1.04 8.29 -5.01
N MET A 7 2.23 8.20 -5.60
CA MET A 7 3.25 7.20 -5.27
C MET A 7 4.42 7.81 -4.47
N LEU A 8 4.40 9.11 -4.25
CA LEU A 8 5.39 9.86 -3.45
C LEU A 8 4.87 10.08 -2.04
N VAL A 9 4.45 9.00 -1.40
CA VAL A 9 3.93 8.99 -0.04
C VAL A 9 4.87 8.17 0.81
N LYS A 10 5.41 8.76 1.89
CA LYS A 10 6.31 8.03 2.79
C LYS A 10 5.60 6.80 3.33
N ALA A 11 6.29 5.66 3.27
CA ALA A 11 5.99 4.52 4.12
C ALA A 11 6.20 4.94 5.59
N GLY A 12 5.17 5.53 6.19
CA GLY A 12 5.13 5.84 7.60
C GLY A 12 5.16 4.55 8.39
N SER A 13 6.01 4.47 9.41
CA SER A 13 6.13 3.30 10.28
C SER A 13 4.80 3.00 10.99
N GLY A 14 3.97 2.14 10.41
CA GLY A 14 2.88 1.34 11.03
C GLY A 14 1.80 2.01 11.88
N ALA A 15 1.89 3.31 12.18
CA ALA A 15 1.11 3.95 13.25
C ALA A 15 0.46 5.28 12.83
N LEU A 16 0.67 5.75 11.60
CA LEU A 16 0.09 7.00 11.10
C LEU A 16 -0.68 6.71 9.81
N THR A 17 -2.00 6.60 9.92
CA THR A 17 -2.97 6.38 8.84
C THR A 17 -3.19 7.64 7.99
N GLY A 18 -2.11 8.28 7.58
CA GLY A 18 -2.09 9.49 6.77
C GLY A 18 -0.66 9.72 6.32
N GLY A 19 -0.36 9.31 5.10
CA GLY A 19 1.00 9.36 4.58
C GLY A 19 1.49 10.80 4.45
N ALA A 20 2.70 11.07 4.91
CA ALA A 20 3.35 12.35 4.66
C ALA A 20 3.93 12.35 3.23
N PRO A 21 3.82 13.45 2.46
CA PRO A 21 4.42 13.52 1.14
C PRO A 21 5.94 13.35 1.20
N ASP A 22 6.50 12.57 0.27
CA ASP A 22 7.94 12.28 0.17
C ASP A 22 8.69 13.31 -0.71
N SER A 23 7.96 14.28 -1.26
CA SER A 23 8.50 15.40 -2.04
C SER A 23 7.71 16.69 -1.77
N ALA A 24 8.41 17.83 -1.68
CA ALA A 24 7.83 19.12 -1.31
C ALA A 24 6.77 19.67 -2.28
N GLY A 25 6.61 19.06 -3.46
CA GLY A 25 5.63 19.44 -4.48
C GLY A 25 4.31 18.68 -4.44
N VAL A 26 4.18 17.64 -3.60
CA VAL A 26 2.96 16.81 -3.56
C VAL A 26 1.95 17.45 -2.60
N PRO A 27 0.74 17.81 -3.07
CA PRO A 27 -0.33 18.29 -2.20
C PRO A 27 -0.64 17.26 -1.11
N ALA A 28 -0.77 17.70 0.15
CA ALA A 28 -1.04 16.82 1.27
C ALA A 28 -2.29 15.94 1.08
N ASP A 29 -3.27 16.46 0.34
CA ASP A 29 -4.52 15.74 0.01
C ASP A 29 -4.27 14.48 -0.83
N ILE A 30 -3.30 14.51 -1.75
CA ILE A 30 -2.94 13.33 -2.58
C ILE A 30 -2.21 12.27 -1.75
N ALA A 31 -1.45 12.69 -0.74
CA ALA A 31 -0.79 11.77 0.18
C ALA A 31 -1.77 11.11 1.16
N ALA A 32 -2.90 11.78 1.46
CA ALA A 32 -3.96 11.24 2.31
C ALA A 32 -4.74 10.08 1.64
N ASP A 33 -4.89 10.10 0.32
CA ASP A 33 -5.60 9.06 -0.44
C ASP A 33 -4.77 7.78 -0.66
N THR A 34 -3.52 7.77 -0.20
CA THR A 34 -2.60 6.62 -0.37
C THR A 34 -2.33 5.96 0.97
N LEU A 35 -2.76 4.71 1.09
CA LEU A 35 -2.48 3.86 2.24
C LEU A 35 -1.21 3.04 2.00
N THR A 36 -0.33 2.94 3.00
CA THR A 36 0.92 2.19 2.89
C THR A 36 0.89 0.95 3.78
N ALA A 37 1.19 -0.21 3.18
CA ALA A 37 1.26 -1.50 3.85
C ALA A 37 2.67 -2.07 3.77
N SER A 38 2.99 -3.01 4.66
CA SER A 38 4.27 -3.71 4.66
C SER A 38 4.27 -4.85 3.64
N TYR A 39 5.23 -4.86 2.72
CA TYR A 39 5.41 -5.99 1.79
C TYR A 39 5.67 -7.29 2.57
N ASN A 40 5.11 -8.42 2.11
CA ASN A 40 5.11 -9.70 2.80
C ASN A 40 4.33 -9.75 4.14
N ASP A 41 3.52 -8.75 4.47
CA ASP A 41 2.65 -8.73 5.65
C ASP A 41 1.18 -8.54 5.25
N LEU A 42 0.44 -9.64 5.11
CA LEU A 42 -0.98 -9.62 4.78
C LEU A 42 -1.85 -8.98 5.87
N ALA A 43 -1.46 -9.10 7.14
CA ALA A 43 -2.22 -8.54 8.25
C ALA A 43 -2.20 -7.01 8.20
N SER A 44 -1.07 -6.42 7.76
CA SER A 44 -1.00 -4.97 7.54
C SER A 44 -1.98 -4.50 6.45
N VAL A 45 -2.16 -5.27 5.38
CA VAL A 45 -3.08 -4.94 4.28
C VAL A 45 -4.53 -5.11 4.73
N GLU A 46 -4.84 -6.23 5.37
CA GLU A 46 -6.18 -6.52 5.89
C GLU A 46 -6.63 -5.44 6.90
N ALA A 47 -5.73 -5.02 7.79
CA ALA A 47 -6.01 -3.92 8.71
C ALA A 47 -6.41 -2.64 7.96
N LEU A 48 -5.70 -2.26 6.90
CA LEU A 48 -6.04 -1.05 6.13
C LEU A 48 -7.40 -1.18 5.43
N LEU A 49 -7.71 -2.35 4.87
CA LEU A 49 -9.01 -2.60 4.24
C LEU A 49 -10.16 -2.57 5.24
N LEU A 50 -9.96 -3.12 6.45
CA LEU A 50 -10.95 -3.12 7.52
C LEU A 50 -11.23 -1.72 8.09
N HIS A 51 -10.21 -0.88 8.22
CA HIS A 51 -10.37 0.49 8.70
C HIS A 51 -10.94 1.44 7.64
N ASN A 52 -10.94 1.06 6.36
CA ASN A 52 -11.38 1.88 5.23
C ASN A 52 -12.43 1.16 4.35
N PRO A 53 -13.55 0.70 4.92
CA PRO A 53 -14.52 -0.12 4.20
C PRO A 53 -15.13 0.65 3.02
N GLY A 54 -15.01 0.09 1.81
CA GLY A 54 -15.53 0.69 0.58
C GLY A 54 -14.79 1.94 0.09
N GLN A 55 -13.64 2.29 0.70
CA GLN A 55 -12.85 3.47 0.34
C GLN A 55 -11.54 3.12 -0.39
N VAL A 56 -11.12 1.85 -0.38
CA VAL A 56 -9.91 1.40 -1.08
C VAL A 56 -10.28 0.94 -2.49
N ALA A 57 -9.84 1.67 -3.51
CA ALA A 57 -10.16 1.36 -4.90
C ALA A 57 -9.32 0.21 -5.48
N ALA A 58 -8.05 0.08 -5.07
CA ALA A 58 -7.14 -0.93 -5.58
C ALA A 58 -5.95 -1.16 -4.64
N VAL A 59 -5.34 -2.35 -4.73
CA VAL A 59 -4.02 -2.63 -4.16
C VAL A 59 -3.00 -2.75 -5.29
N ILE A 60 -1.93 -1.97 -5.22
CA ILE A 60 -0.83 -1.98 -6.18
C ILE A 60 0.41 -2.58 -5.52
N VAL A 61 1.05 -3.55 -6.18
CA VAL A 61 2.20 -4.28 -5.64
C VAL A 61 3.17 -4.66 -6.75
N GLU A 62 4.48 -4.63 -6.46
CA GLU A 62 5.49 -5.28 -7.31
C GLU A 62 5.51 -6.78 -6.99
N PRO A 63 5.26 -7.70 -7.96
CA PRO A 63 5.22 -9.14 -7.68
C PRO A 63 6.52 -9.70 -7.10
N VAL A 64 7.63 -9.04 -7.41
CA VAL A 64 8.92 -9.16 -6.74
C VAL A 64 9.40 -7.74 -6.52
N ALA A 65 9.56 -7.33 -5.25
CA ALA A 65 10.03 -5.98 -4.96
C ALA A 65 11.49 -5.83 -5.42
N ALA A 66 11.80 -4.72 -6.11
CA ALA A 66 13.16 -4.44 -6.59
C ALA A 66 13.73 -3.12 -6.05
N ASN A 67 12.87 -2.20 -5.59
CA ASN A 67 13.26 -0.86 -5.13
C ASN A 67 13.92 -0.84 -3.73
N MET A 68 13.90 -1.95 -3.00
CA MET A 68 14.57 -2.14 -1.70
C MET A 68 15.61 -3.27 -1.76
N GLY A 69 16.19 -3.50 -2.95
CA GLY A 69 16.83 -4.77 -3.29
C GLY A 69 15.82 -5.79 -3.81
N VAL A 70 16.30 -6.94 -4.29
CA VAL A 70 15.43 -8.01 -4.80
C VAL A 70 14.86 -8.81 -3.65
N VAL A 71 13.56 -8.65 -3.36
CA VAL A 71 12.85 -9.35 -2.29
C VAL A 71 11.70 -10.18 -2.88
N PRO A 72 11.83 -11.51 -2.94
CA PRO A 72 10.75 -12.39 -3.39
C PRO A 72 9.53 -12.34 -2.45
N PRO A 73 8.32 -12.61 -2.97
CA PRO A 73 7.14 -12.76 -2.13
C PRO A 73 7.27 -14.03 -1.27
N GLN A 74 6.80 -13.94 -0.02
CA GLN A 74 6.61 -15.12 0.82
C GLN A 74 5.51 -16.02 0.24
N PRO A 75 5.57 -17.34 0.45
CA PRO A 75 4.52 -18.24 0.00
C PRO A 75 3.13 -17.78 0.46
N GLY A 76 2.18 -17.68 -0.47
CA GLY A 76 0.81 -17.26 -0.17
C GLY A 76 0.59 -15.75 -0.12
N PHE A 77 1.63 -14.90 -0.16
CA PHE A 77 1.46 -13.45 -0.07
C PHE A 77 0.62 -12.90 -1.23
N LEU A 78 1.01 -13.17 -2.49
CA LEU A 78 0.30 -12.65 -3.66
C LEU A 78 -1.12 -13.25 -3.78
N GLN A 79 -1.29 -14.52 -3.42
CA GLN A 79 -2.61 -15.17 -3.40
C GLN A 79 -3.51 -14.55 -2.33
N GLY A 80 -2.97 -14.27 -1.14
CA GLY A 80 -3.68 -13.60 -0.06
C GLY A 80 -4.10 -12.18 -0.42
N LEU A 81 -3.24 -11.41 -1.11
CA LEU A 81 -3.61 -10.09 -1.61
C LEU A 81 -4.82 -10.17 -2.55
N ARG A 82 -4.82 -11.11 -3.50
CA ARG A 82 -5.97 -11.30 -4.41
C ARG A 82 -7.24 -11.66 -3.64
N GLN A 83 -7.15 -12.55 -2.65
CA GLN A 83 -8.31 -12.94 -1.84
C GLN A 83 -8.87 -11.76 -1.03
N LEU A 84 -8.02 -10.95 -0.42
CA LEU A 84 -8.45 -9.75 0.31
C LEU A 84 -9.12 -8.75 -0.63
N CYS A 85 -8.55 -8.50 -1.79
CA CYS A 85 -9.16 -7.67 -2.83
C CYS A 85 -10.55 -8.18 -3.26
N ASP A 86 -10.69 -9.50 -3.50
CA ASP A 86 -11.98 -10.11 -3.84
C ASP A 86 -13.02 -9.96 -2.73
N GLN A 87 -12.61 -10.09 -1.46
CA GLN A 87 -13.50 -9.99 -0.31
C GLN A 87 -13.98 -8.56 -0.05
N HIS A 88 -13.10 -7.57 -0.27
CA HIS A 88 -13.37 -6.16 0.05
C HIS A 88 -13.81 -5.32 -1.16
N GLY A 89 -13.80 -5.88 -2.37
CA GLY A 89 -14.22 -5.20 -3.59
C GLY A 89 -13.17 -4.25 -4.18
N SER A 90 -11.89 -4.62 -4.04
CA SER A 90 -10.73 -3.87 -4.54
C SER A 90 -9.80 -4.66 -5.47
#